data_AF-A0A6S6XCG7-F1
#
_entry.id   AF-A0A6S6XCG7-F1
#
_cell.length_a   1.000
_cell.length_b   1.000
_cell.length_c   1.000
_cell.angle_alpha   90.00
_cell.angle_beta   90.00
_cell.angle_gamma   90.00
#
_symmetry.space_group_name_H-M   'P 1'
#
loop_
_entity.id
_entity.type
_entity.pdbx_description
1 polymer ?
#
loop_
_entity_poly.entity_id
_entity_poly.type
_entity_poly.pdbx_seq_one_letter_code
_entity_poly.pdbx_strand_id
1 'polypeptide(L)'
;MYSKAMKPKSKSALAIVIAMALVVALTACGGGSSEAGKTTAPSAKNAVPSSATEAKKAYASTLEAGYYEIGIDIPAGTYDFELVSGSGNVFDIGDSVNLMMGKGENFQQSYKNAELKDGNTLVLSQCSIKISSKAVNASLKKRDNTSAKEIVLSSGKYTAGKDFQPGYYDITLVSGSGNVICEDNQLNAMIGSDTSMFVKGYKNVPFKDGNKLDIEGPKVKLTPSK
;
A
#
# COMPACT_ATOMS: atom_id res chain seq x y z
N MET A 1 46.50 15.70 8.72
CA MET A 1 46.72 15.07 7.40
C MET A 1 45.39 14.89 6.71
N TYR A 2 45.37 15.13 5.40
CA TYR A 2 44.20 15.32 4.54
C TYR A 2 43.33 14.06 4.35
N SER A 3 42.05 14.35 4.13
CA SER A 3 40.91 13.54 3.68
C SER A 3 41.20 12.38 2.73
N LYS A 4 40.43 11.29 2.86
CA LYS A 4 39.99 10.47 1.72
C LYS A 4 38.46 10.38 1.72
N ALA A 5 37.85 11.23 0.91
CA ALA A 5 36.47 11.14 0.48
C ALA A 5 36.25 9.86 -0.35
N MET A 6 35.24 9.08 0.00
CA MET A 6 34.81 7.90 -0.74
C MET A 6 33.81 8.32 -1.83
N LYS A 7 34.16 8.07 -3.10
CA LYS A 7 33.36 8.44 -4.28
C LYS A 7 32.05 7.63 -4.35
N PRO A 8 30.93 8.21 -4.81
CA PRO A 8 29.69 7.48 -5.07
C PRO A 8 29.82 6.58 -6.31
N LYS A 9 29.38 5.32 -6.21
CA LYS A 9 29.31 4.39 -7.35
C LYS A 9 28.11 4.74 -8.23
N SER A 10 28.36 4.76 -9.54
CA SER A 10 27.48 5.22 -10.62
C SER A 10 26.25 4.35 -10.84
N LYS A 11 25.15 5.00 -11.23
CA LYS A 11 23.88 4.42 -11.67
C LYS A 11 24.05 3.71 -13.02
N SER A 12 23.60 2.47 -13.15
CA SER A 12 23.51 1.76 -14.43
C SER A 12 22.13 1.96 -15.04
N ALA A 13 22.07 2.62 -16.20
CA ALA A 13 20.87 2.76 -17.00
C ALA A 13 20.59 1.45 -17.76
N LEU A 14 19.36 0.93 -17.66
CA LEU A 14 18.92 -0.22 -18.45
C LEU A 14 18.13 0.30 -19.66
N ALA A 15 18.66 0.08 -20.86
CA ALA A 15 17.99 0.38 -22.13
C ALA A 15 16.96 -0.72 -22.43
N ILE A 16 15.70 -0.35 -22.68
CA ILE A 16 14.65 -1.26 -23.13
C ILE A 16 14.51 -1.11 -24.66
N VAL A 17 14.80 -2.19 -25.38
CA VAL A 17 14.60 -2.33 -26.82
C VAL A 17 13.13 -2.65 -27.06
N ILE A 18 12.41 -1.76 -27.76
CA ILE A 18 11.03 -1.98 -28.20
C ILE A 18 11.08 -2.58 -29.60
N ALA A 19 10.65 -3.84 -29.73
CA ALA A 19 10.42 -4.48 -31.02
C ALA A 19 9.05 -4.07 -31.55
N MET A 20 9.02 -3.25 -32.61
CA MET A 20 7.83 -2.99 -33.42
C MET A 20 7.61 -4.14 -34.41
N ALA A 21 6.47 -4.83 -34.30
CA ALA A 21 5.98 -5.68 -35.38
C ALA A 21 5.04 -4.85 -36.28
N LEU A 22 5.56 -4.52 -37.46
CA LEU A 22 4.83 -3.92 -38.57
C LEU A 22 4.24 -5.07 -39.40
N VAL A 23 2.93 -5.08 -39.62
CA VAL A 23 2.30 -5.88 -40.68
C VAL A 23 1.46 -4.95 -41.54
N VAL A 24 1.99 -4.63 -42.72
CA VAL A 24 1.31 -4.05 -43.88
C VAL A 24 1.13 -5.22 -44.86
N ALA A 25 -0.07 -5.45 -45.41
CA ALA A 25 -0.43 -5.26 -46.82
C ALA A 25 -1.60 -6.26 -47.13
N LEU A 26 -2.51 -6.14 -48.10
CA LEU A 26 -2.72 -5.24 -49.25
C LEU A 26 -4.15 -5.49 -49.80
N THR A 27 -4.84 -4.39 -50.13
CA THR A 27 -5.73 -4.11 -51.30
C THR A 27 -6.67 -5.14 -51.95
N ALA A 28 -7.91 -4.69 -52.23
CA ALA A 28 -8.52 -4.81 -53.56
C ALA A 28 -9.49 -3.65 -53.85
N CYS A 29 -9.58 -3.28 -55.13
CA CYS A 29 -10.08 -2.03 -55.72
C CYS A 29 -11.52 -2.15 -56.26
N GLY A 30 -12.22 -1.03 -56.49
CA GLY A 30 -13.42 -0.97 -57.33
C GLY A 30 -14.22 0.33 -57.19
N GLY A 31 -14.16 1.20 -58.21
CA GLY A 31 -14.83 2.51 -58.25
C GLY A 31 -16.22 2.52 -58.91
N GLY A 32 -16.86 3.70 -58.91
CA GLY A 32 -18.08 4.01 -59.67
C GLY A 32 -18.92 5.12 -59.03
N SER A 33 -19.21 6.17 -59.79
CA SER A 33 -19.90 7.42 -59.42
C SER A 33 -21.40 7.46 -59.79
N SER A 34 -22.19 8.22 -59.00
CA SER A 34 -23.54 8.80 -59.25
C SER A 34 -24.73 7.80 -59.34
N GLU A 35 -25.97 8.01 -58.88
CA GLU A 35 -26.81 9.21 -58.67
C GLU A 35 -28.01 8.86 -57.73
N ALA A 36 -28.60 9.91 -57.12
CA ALA A 36 -29.95 10.12 -56.56
C ALA A 36 -30.84 9.00 -55.92
N GLY A 37 -31.21 9.24 -54.64
CA GLY A 37 -32.62 9.40 -54.21
C GLY A 37 -33.38 8.23 -53.54
N LYS A 38 -33.49 8.23 -52.19
CA LYS A 38 -34.76 8.32 -51.41
C LYS A 38 -34.56 8.09 -49.90
N THR A 39 -35.21 8.97 -49.15
CA THR A 39 -35.62 8.98 -47.74
C THR A 39 -35.70 7.65 -46.98
N THR A 40 -35.05 7.61 -45.80
CA THR A 40 -35.59 7.00 -44.55
C THR A 40 -34.95 7.65 -43.31
N ALA A 41 -35.76 7.75 -42.25
CA ALA A 41 -35.60 8.52 -41.00
C ALA A 41 -34.37 8.16 -40.13
N PRO A 42 -33.97 9.03 -39.17
CA PRO A 42 -32.70 8.89 -38.45
C PRO A 42 -32.78 7.80 -37.37
N SER A 43 -32.01 6.73 -37.54
CA SER A 43 -31.78 5.75 -36.46
C SER A 43 -31.01 6.38 -35.32
N ALA A 44 -31.62 6.27 -34.14
CA ALA A 44 -31.15 6.77 -32.87
C ALA A 44 -29.71 6.34 -32.56
N LYS A 45 -28.93 7.29 -32.05
CA LYS A 45 -27.61 7.10 -31.48
C LYS A 45 -27.65 5.94 -30.47
N ASN A 46 -26.77 4.96 -30.67
CA ASN A 46 -26.38 4.01 -29.64
C ASN A 46 -25.87 4.79 -28.42
N ALA A 47 -26.71 4.92 -27.40
CA ALA A 47 -26.30 5.40 -26.10
C ALA A 47 -25.41 4.32 -25.47
N VAL A 48 -24.13 4.64 -25.31
CA VAL A 48 -23.20 3.93 -24.43
C VAL A 48 -23.89 3.78 -23.06
N PRO A 49 -23.87 2.60 -22.42
CA PRO A 49 -24.44 2.47 -21.08
C PRO A 49 -23.72 3.44 -20.16
N SER A 50 -24.47 4.43 -19.66
CA SER A 50 -24.07 5.32 -18.60
C SER A 50 -23.47 4.49 -17.47
N SER A 51 -22.17 4.63 -17.24
CA SER A 51 -21.50 4.08 -16.07
C SER A 51 -22.26 4.61 -14.86
N ALA A 52 -23.05 3.76 -14.22
CA ALA A 52 -23.74 4.11 -12.99
C ALA A 52 -22.68 4.61 -12.01
N THR A 53 -22.71 5.91 -11.71
CA THR A 53 -21.82 6.53 -10.74
C THR A 53 -22.06 5.82 -9.41
N GLU A 54 -21.13 4.97 -8.99
CA GLU A 54 -21.20 4.26 -7.71
C GLU A 54 -21.44 5.30 -6.59
N ALA A 55 -22.49 5.10 -5.81
CA ALA A 55 -22.89 6.05 -4.78
C ALA A 55 -21.79 6.16 -3.72
N LYS A 56 -21.17 7.33 -3.59
CA LYS A 56 -20.17 7.59 -2.56
C LYS A 56 -20.84 7.62 -1.18
N LYS A 57 -20.20 7.01 -0.19
CA LYS A 57 -20.70 6.95 1.20
C LYS A 57 -19.63 7.36 2.21
N ALA A 58 -20.05 7.74 3.41
CA ALA A 58 -19.13 8.01 4.51
C ALA A 58 -18.37 6.73 4.90
N TYR A 59 -17.13 6.90 5.34
CA TYR A 59 -16.27 5.83 5.83
C TYR A 59 -15.49 6.32 7.04
N ALA A 60 -15.35 5.47 8.05
CA ALA A 60 -14.43 5.69 9.14
C ALA A 60 -13.85 4.36 9.61
N SER A 61 -12.60 4.38 10.05
CA SER A 61 -11.93 3.21 10.62
C SER A 61 -10.88 3.65 11.63
N THR A 62 -10.56 2.78 12.58
CA THR A 62 -9.40 2.94 13.45
C THR A 62 -8.30 2.02 12.94
N LEU A 63 -7.16 2.59 12.60
CA LEU A 63 -5.98 1.89 12.12
C LEU A 63 -4.97 1.76 13.25
N GLU A 64 -4.45 0.56 13.44
CA GLU A 64 -3.31 0.29 14.32
C GLU A 64 -2.00 0.52 13.56
N ALA A 65 -0.85 0.29 14.19
CA ALA A 65 0.42 0.28 13.46
C ALA A 65 0.37 -0.79 12.35
N GLY A 66 0.88 -0.49 11.16
CA GLY A 66 0.73 -1.39 10.01
C GLY A 66 0.89 -0.72 8.65
N TYR A 67 0.68 -1.52 7.61
CA TYR A 67 0.79 -1.14 6.20
C TYR A 67 -0.57 -1.31 5.51
N TYR A 68 -1.20 -0.22 5.14
CA TYR A 68 -2.55 -0.24 4.59
C TYR A 68 -2.54 0.15 3.12
N GLU A 69 -2.79 -0.84 2.26
CA GLU A 69 -2.89 -0.64 0.82
C GLU A 69 -4.22 0.02 0.47
N ILE A 70 -4.14 1.19 -0.15
CA ILE A 70 -5.32 1.96 -0.52
C ILE A 70 -5.99 1.29 -1.73
N GLY A 71 -7.30 1.11 -1.61
CA GLY A 71 -8.15 0.30 -2.47
C GLY A 71 -8.19 -1.19 -2.12
N ILE A 72 -7.44 -1.66 -1.11
CA ILE A 72 -7.53 -3.02 -0.56
C ILE A 72 -8.01 -2.96 0.89
N ASP A 73 -7.31 -2.21 1.75
CA ASP A 73 -7.65 -2.09 3.17
C ASP A 73 -8.49 -0.83 3.46
N ILE A 74 -8.18 0.27 2.75
CA ILE A 74 -8.80 1.59 2.92
C ILE A 74 -9.32 2.04 1.56
N PRO A 75 -10.59 2.44 1.42
CA PRO A 75 -11.07 3.00 0.16
C PRO A 75 -10.25 4.22 -0.29
N ALA A 76 -10.05 4.41 -1.60
CA ALA A 76 -9.42 5.63 -2.08
C ALA A 76 -10.33 6.85 -1.82
N GLY A 77 -9.73 7.97 -1.43
CA GLY A 77 -10.48 9.18 -1.12
C GLY A 77 -9.70 10.18 -0.29
N THR A 78 -10.40 11.20 0.19
CA THR A 78 -9.83 12.26 1.02
C THR A 78 -10.27 12.06 2.47
N TYR A 79 -9.31 12.05 3.39
CA TYR A 79 -9.50 11.65 4.78
C TYR A 79 -9.00 12.67 5.78
N ASP A 80 -9.73 12.78 6.89
CA ASP A 80 -9.24 13.39 8.12
C ASP A 80 -8.68 12.31 9.03
N PHE A 81 -7.51 12.58 9.63
CA PHE A 81 -6.84 11.74 10.61
C PHE A 81 -6.95 12.35 12.01
N GLU A 82 -7.13 11.49 13.00
CA GLU A 82 -7.14 11.84 14.42
C GLU A 82 -6.32 10.80 15.18
N LEU A 83 -5.35 11.25 15.98
CA LEU A 83 -4.53 10.37 16.79
C LEU A 83 -5.41 9.64 17.82
N VAL A 84 -5.25 8.32 17.89
CA VAL A 84 -5.86 7.50 18.94
C VAL A 84 -4.85 7.23 20.05
N SER A 85 -3.67 6.73 19.71
CA SER A 85 -2.63 6.43 20.71
C SER A 85 -1.24 6.32 20.09
N GLY A 86 -0.22 6.22 20.95
CA GLY A 86 1.17 6.04 20.55
C GLY A 86 1.82 7.32 20.05
N SER A 87 3.02 7.17 19.49
CA SER A 87 3.77 8.26 18.89
C SER A 87 4.70 7.70 17.82
N GLY A 88 4.56 8.19 16.59
CA GLY A 88 5.38 7.76 15.49
C GLY A 88 4.90 8.27 14.14
N ASN A 89 5.44 7.69 13.07
CA ASN A 89 5.29 8.24 11.73
C ASN A 89 4.04 7.69 11.04
N VAL A 90 3.33 8.57 10.34
CA VAL A 90 2.25 8.24 9.42
C VAL A 90 2.63 8.79 8.06
N PHE A 91 2.89 7.92 7.09
CA PHE A 91 3.31 8.34 5.75
C PHE A 91 2.66 7.51 4.66
N ASP A 92 2.46 8.11 3.48
CA ASP A 92 1.91 7.42 2.32
C ASP A 92 2.99 7.14 1.27
N ILE A 93 3.24 5.87 0.98
CA ILE A 93 4.16 5.46 -0.07
C ILE A 93 3.49 5.71 -1.41
N GLY A 94 3.94 6.75 -2.10
CA GLY A 94 3.38 7.20 -3.38
C GLY A 94 2.75 8.59 -3.34
N ASP A 95 2.77 9.26 -2.18
CA ASP A 95 2.31 10.65 -2.05
C ASP A 95 3.14 11.45 -1.01
N SER A 96 2.72 12.68 -0.72
CA SER A 96 3.42 13.60 0.18
C SER A 96 3.05 13.50 1.66
N VAL A 97 2.11 12.63 2.04
CA VAL A 97 1.77 12.46 3.47
C VAL A 97 3.00 11.95 4.21
N ASN A 98 3.48 12.75 5.16
CA ASN A 98 4.64 12.44 5.99
C ASN A 98 4.51 13.20 7.32
N LEU A 99 3.93 12.53 8.31
CA LEU A 99 3.49 13.14 9.55
C LEU A 99 4.16 12.45 10.74
N MET A 100 4.53 13.24 11.74
CA MET A 100 4.88 12.72 13.06
C MET A 100 3.67 12.89 13.97
N MET A 101 2.95 11.79 14.24
CA MET A 101 1.73 11.81 15.05
C MET A 101 2.00 11.31 16.47
N GLY A 102 1.37 11.95 17.46
CA GLY A 102 1.64 11.69 18.87
C GLY A 102 1.14 12.82 19.78
N LYS A 103 1.40 12.71 21.08
CA LYS A 103 1.10 13.77 22.05
C LYS A 103 2.37 14.58 22.31
N GLY A 104 2.22 15.89 22.47
CA GLY A 104 3.33 16.81 22.77
C GLY A 104 3.57 17.84 21.67
N GLU A 105 4.44 18.81 21.93
CA GLU A 105 4.61 20.01 21.10
C GLU A 105 5.13 19.72 19.69
N ASN A 106 5.93 18.66 19.52
CA ASN A 106 6.53 18.28 18.24
C ASN A 106 5.68 17.31 17.42
N PHE A 107 4.47 16.98 17.88
CA PHE A 107 3.63 15.96 17.29
C PHE A 107 2.28 16.52 16.85
N GLN A 108 1.75 15.93 15.77
CA GLN A 108 0.41 16.22 15.29
C GLN A 108 -0.59 15.27 15.93
N GLN A 109 -1.70 15.80 16.42
CA GLN A 109 -2.83 14.99 16.92
C GLN A 109 -3.95 14.83 15.89
N SER A 110 -3.94 15.64 14.82
CA SER A 110 -4.88 15.52 13.73
C SER A 110 -4.26 16.03 12.44
N TYR A 111 -4.79 15.56 11.31
CA TYR A 111 -4.40 16.03 9.98
C TYR A 111 -5.62 16.00 9.07
N LYS A 112 -5.82 17.04 8.27
CA LYS A 112 -7.05 17.24 7.49
C LYS A 112 -6.79 17.04 6.01
N ASN A 113 -7.77 16.48 5.32
CA ASN A 113 -7.78 16.34 3.87
C ASN A 113 -6.56 15.58 3.27
N ALA A 114 -6.08 14.53 3.93
CA ALA A 114 -5.12 13.61 3.34
C ALA A 114 -5.73 12.93 2.12
N GLU A 115 -5.13 13.11 0.95
CA GLU A 115 -5.51 12.38 -0.26
C GLU A 115 -4.86 11.00 -0.24
N LEU A 116 -5.67 9.95 -0.22
CA LEU A 116 -5.24 8.56 -0.27
C LEU A 116 -5.62 7.98 -1.63
N LYS A 117 -4.63 7.74 -2.48
CA LYS A 117 -4.80 7.30 -3.88
C LYS A 117 -4.76 5.77 -4.00
N ASP A 118 -5.63 5.21 -4.85
CA ASP A 118 -5.65 3.77 -5.11
C ASP A 118 -4.27 3.26 -5.52
N GLY A 119 -3.82 2.14 -4.91
CA GLY A 119 -2.53 1.53 -5.16
C GLY A 119 -1.36 2.06 -4.30
N ASN A 120 -1.53 3.19 -3.61
CA ASN A 120 -0.55 3.65 -2.61
C ASN A 120 -0.65 2.82 -1.31
N THR A 121 0.30 3.02 -0.39
CA THR A 121 0.31 2.35 0.93
C THR A 121 0.51 3.36 2.06
N LEU A 122 -0.50 3.50 2.91
CA LEU A 122 -0.42 4.26 4.14
C LEU A 122 0.26 3.42 5.22
N VAL A 123 1.39 3.87 5.72
CA VAL A 123 2.18 3.19 6.76
C VAL A 123 2.09 3.94 8.07
N LEU A 124 1.71 3.23 9.14
CA LEU A 124 1.65 3.73 10.52
C LEU A 124 2.71 3.02 11.34
N SER A 125 3.66 3.77 11.88
CA SER A 125 4.71 3.28 12.77
C SER A 125 4.45 3.73 14.20
N GLN A 126 4.40 2.79 15.14
CA GLN A 126 4.31 3.04 16.59
C GLN A 126 3.11 3.89 17.06
N CYS A 127 2.09 4.09 16.23
CA CYS A 127 0.90 4.85 16.56
C CYS A 127 -0.37 4.19 16.00
N SER A 128 -1.51 4.62 16.51
CA SER A 128 -2.82 4.31 15.95
C SER A 128 -3.60 5.59 15.70
N ILE A 129 -4.36 5.62 14.62
CA ILE A 129 -5.15 6.79 14.22
C ILE A 129 -6.57 6.35 13.83
N LYS A 130 -7.52 7.25 13.99
CA LYS A 130 -8.82 7.16 13.35
C LYS A 130 -8.76 7.92 12.04
N ILE A 131 -9.24 7.30 10.97
CA ILE A 131 -9.44 7.94 9.69
C ILE A 131 -10.95 8.13 9.45
N SER A 132 -11.33 9.24 8.82
CA SER A 132 -12.72 9.49 8.45
C SER A 132 -12.84 10.26 7.14
N SER A 133 -13.80 9.88 6.32
CA SER A 133 -14.15 10.56 5.08
C SER A 133 -15.66 10.65 4.94
N LYS A 134 -16.13 11.76 4.37
CA LYS A 134 -17.57 12.01 4.15
C LYS A 134 -18.11 11.22 2.96
N ALA A 135 -17.27 10.92 1.97
CA ALA A 135 -17.71 10.35 0.70
C ALA A 135 -16.56 9.64 -0.03
N VAL A 136 -16.55 8.30 0.03
CA VAL A 136 -15.60 7.44 -0.69
C VAL A 136 -16.33 6.42 -1.54
N ASN A 137 -15.66 5.94 -2.59
CA ASN A 137 -16.07 4.72 -3.27
C ASN A 137 -15.52 3.54 -2.47
N ALA A 138 -16.39 2.85 -1.73
CA ALA A 138 -15.98 1.82 -0.78
C ALA A 138 -15.68 0.45 -1.39
N SER A 139 -15.64 0.34 -2.72
CA SER A 139 -15.31 -0.91 -3.39
C SER A 139 -13.82 -1.23 -3.19
N LEU A 140 -13.55 -2.30 -2.43
CA LEU A 140 -12.20 -2.77 -2.10
C LEU A 140 -11.86 -4.02 -2.92
N LYS A 141 -10.63 -4.05 -3.42
CA LYS A 141 -10.01 -5.23 -4.02
C LYS A 141 -9.68 -6.25 -2.94
N LYS A 142 -9.72 -7.53 -3.30
CA LYS A 142 -9.23 -8.59 -2.41
C LYS A 142 -7.71 -8.63 -2.45
N ARG A 143 -7.09 -8.79 -1.29
CA ARG A 143 -5.67 -9.10 -1.17
C ARG A 143 -5.44 -10.54 -1.64
N ASP A 144 -4.49 -10.73 -2.56
CA ASP A 144 -3.95 -12.08 -2.79
C ASP A 144 -2.86 -12.35 -1.75
N ASN A 145 -3.13 -13.32 -0.89
CA ASN A 145 -2.20 -13.73 0.17
C ASN A 145 -2.25 -15.25 0.38
N THR A 146 -2.55 -15.99 -0.68
CA THR A 146 -2.86 -17.43 -0.61
C THR A 146 -1.67 -18.32 -0.27
N SER A 147 -0.44 -17.87 -0.55
CA SER A 147 0.79 -18.58 -0.21
C SER A 147 1.22 -18.44 1.25
N ALA A 148 0.74 -17.40 1.94
CA ALA A 148 1.17 -17.08 3.28
C ALA A 148 0.69 -18.13 4.29
N LYS A 149 1.55 -18.47 5.25
CA LYS A 149 1.26 -19.48 6.28
C LYS A 149 1.63 -18.95 7.65
N GLU A 150 0.74 -19.19 8.60
CA GLU A 150 0.98 -18.82 9.99
C GLU A 150 2.27 -19.45 10.53
N ILE A 151 3.04 -18.65 11.26
CA ILE A 151 4.26 -19.11 11.93
C ILE A 151 4.52 -18.32 13.22
N VAL A 152 5.14 -18.96 14.20
CA VAL A 152 5.59 -18.33 15.45
C VAL A 152 7.11 -18.29 15.45
N LEU A 153 7.68 -17.11 15.64
CA LEU A 153 9.11 -16.86 15.61
C LEU A 153 9.58 -16.27 16.93
N SER A 154 10.68 -16.77 17.46
CA SER A 154 11.41 -16.17 18.57
C SER A 154 12.51 -15.24 18.04
N SER A 155 13.34 -14.68 18.92
CA SER A 155 14.49 -13.89 18.50
C SER A 155 15.42 -14.65 17.53
N GLY A 156 15.88 -13.96 16.49
CA GLY A 156 16.66 -14.56 15.41
C GLY A 156 16.55 -13.75 14.11
N LYS A 157 17.34 -14.16 13.12
CA LYS A 157 17.34 -13.60 11.76
C LYS A 157 16.72 -14.60 10.80
N TYR A 158 15.71 -14.17 10.08
CA TYR A 158 14.90 -15.00 9.19
C TYR A 158 14.84 -14.35 7.79
N THR A 159 14.67 -15.18 6.77
CA THR A 159 14.53 -14.76 5.38
C THR A 159 13.21 -15.29 4.83
N ALA A 160 12.35 -14.41 4.33
CA ALA A 160 11.14 -14.81 3.61
C ALA A 160 11.50 -15.62 2.35
N GLY A 161 10.75 -16.69 2.07
CA GLY A 161 11.07 -17.68 1.03
C GLY A 161 11.94 -18.83 1.50
N LYS A 162 12.68 -18.65 2.60
CA LYS A 162 13.53 -19.69 3.20
C LYS A 162 12.99 -20.20 4.52
N ASP A 163 12.77 -19.28 5.47
CA ASP A 163 12.40 -19.61 6.85
C ASP A 163 10.89 -19.50 7.08
N PHE A 164 10.19 -18.67 6.29
CA PHE A 164 8.72 -18.58 6.24
C PHE A 164 8.26 -18.16 4.84
N GLN A 165 6.98 -18.38 4.50
CA GLN A 165 6.47 -18.08 3.16
C GLN A 165 6.31 -16.57 2.93
N PRO A 166 6.65 -16.04 1.74
CA PRO A 166 6.34 -14.66 1.37
C PRO A 166 4.83 -14.38 1.42
N GLY A 167 4.48 -13.13 1.71
CA GLY A 167 3.10 -12.67 1.82
C GLY A 167 2.93 -11.50 2.79
N TYR A 168 1.68 -11.17 3.09
CA TYR A 168 1.28 -10.12 4.04
C TYR A 168 0.92 -10.74 5.38
N TYR A 169 1.44 -10.17 6.47
CA TYR A 169 1.24 -10.72 7.80
C TYR A 169 0.84 -9.68 8.83
N ASP A 170 -0.13 -10.05 9.66
CA ASP A 170 -0.31 -9.46 10.96
C ASP A 170 0.74 -10.03 11.90
N ILE A 171 1.59 -9.16 12.45
CA ILE A 171 2.57 -9.48 13.48
C ILE A 171 1.92 -9.24 14.83
N THR A 172 1.84 -10.25 15.69
CA THR A 172 1.29 -10.10 17.05
C THR A 172 2.26 -10.61 18.09
N LEU A 173 2.33 -9.92 19.24
CA LEU A 173 3.13 -10.35 20.37
C LEU A 173 2.60 -11.67 20.95
N VAL A 174 3.49 -12.64 21.14
CA VAL A 174 3.23 -13.85 21.93
C VAL A 174 3.78 -13.68 23.34
N SER A 175 5.03 -13.24 23.48
CA SER A 175 5.67 -12.99 24.78
C SER A 175 6.93 -12.13 24.64
N GLY A 176 7.37 -11.52 25.74
CA GLY A 176 8.57 -10.68 25.78
C GLY A 176 8.34 -9.27 25.26
N SER A 177 9.44 -8.56 24.99
CA SER A 177 9.42 -7.25 24.34
C SER A 177 10.74 -7.00 23.62
N GLY A 178 10.73 -6.11 22.64
CA GLY A 178 11.93 -5.68 21.92
C GLY A 178 11.62 -5.31 20.47
N ASN A 179 12.61 -5.46 19.60
CA ASN A 179 12.54 -4.95 18.24
C ASN A 179 12.20 -6.05 17.23
N VAL A 180 11.37 -5.70 16.24
CA VAL A 180 11.09 -6.49 15.05
C VAL A 180 11.37 -5.60 13.84
N ILE A 181 12.41 -5.94 13.10
CA ILE A 181 13.03 -5.07 12.09
C ILE A 181 13.08 -5.79 10.76
N CYS A 182 12.74 -5.08 9.68
CA CYS A 182 12.99 -5.53 8.32
C CYS A 182 13.31 -4.30 7.47
N GLU A 183 14.60 -4.09 7.16
CA GLU A 183 15.04 -2.91 6.40
C GLU A 183 14.40 -2.86 5.00
N ASP A 184 14.21 -4.02 4.37
CA ASP A 184 13.68 -4.16 3.00
C ASP A 184 12.26 -3.58 2.83
N ASN A 185 11.47 -3.52 3.91
CA ASN A 185 10.12 -2.94 3.91
C ASN A 185 9.99 -1.79 4.92
N GLN A 186 11.12 -1.27 5.44
CA GLN A 186 11.19 -0.17 6.41
C GLN A 186 10.49 -0.45 7.74
N LEU A 187 10.25 -1.73 8.10
CA LEU A 187 9.70 -2.09 9.40
C LEU A 187 10.74 -1.84 10.48
N ASN A 188 10.37 -1.05 11.48
CA ASN A 188 11.12 -0.88 12.72
C ASN A 188 10.12 -0.79 13.89
N ALA A 189 9.73 -1.96 14.38
CA ALA A 189 8.66 -2.10 15.36
C ALA A 189 9.23 -2.38 16.75
N MET A 190 8.86 -1.56 17.73
CA MET A 190 9.05 -1.91 19.14
C MET A 190 7.77 -2.61 19.61
N ILE A 191 7.85 -3.93 19.81
CA ILE A 191 6.72 -4.78 20.19
C ILE A 191 6.85 -5.24 21.64
N GLY A 192 5.76 -5.16 22.42
CA GLY A 192 5.76 -5.47 23.85
C GLY A 192 4.37 -5.29 24.48
N SER A 193 4.21 -5.75 25.72
CA SER A 193 2.94 -5.65 26.45
C SER A 193 2.70 -4.28 27.07
N ASP A 194 3.77 -3.54 27.41
CA ASP A 194 3.71 -2.18 27.92
C ASP A 194 3.46 -1.18 26.78
N THR A 195 2.22 -0.75 26.64
CA THR A 195 1.80 0.15 25.57
C THR A 195 2.22 1.61 25.76
N SER A 196 2.97 1.94 26.83
CA SER A 196 3.56 3.27 26.98
C SER A 196 4.77 3.49 26.06
N MET A 197 5.49 2.41 25.73
CA MET A 197 6.69 2.42 24.88
C MET A 197 6.58 1.51 23.65
N PHE A 198 5.74 0.48 23.73
CA PHE A 198 5.60 -0.53 22.68
C PHE A 198 4.23 -0.52 22.03
N VAL A 199 4.13 -1.16 20.86
CA VAL A 199 2.84 -1.58 20.30
C VAL A 199 2.66 -3.09 20.45
N LYS A 200 1.42 -3.57 20.39
CA LYS A 200 1.13 -5.01 20.53
C LYS A 200 1.38 -5.80 19.25
N GLY A 201 1.53 -5.11 18.12
CA GLY A 201 1.64 -5.74 16.82
C GLY A 201 1.63 -4.73 15.68
N TYR A 202 1.79 -5.24 14.47
CA TYR A 202 1.67 -4.51 13.21
C TYR A 202 0.71 -5.26 12.28
N LYS A 203 -0.12 -4.52 11.55
CA LYS A 203 -1.06 -5.05 10.57
C LYS A 203 -0.44 -5.10 9.18
N ASN A 204 -0.80 -6.14 8.42
CA ASN A 204 -0.60 -6.20 6.96
C ASN A 204 0.85 -6.00 6.48
N VAL A 205 1.85 -6.40 7.27
CA VAL A 205 3.27 -6.18 6.93
C VAL A 205 3.65 -7.02 5.70
N PRO A 206 4.14 -6.41 4.60
CA PRO A 206 4.51 -7.14 3.39
C PRO A 206 5.91 -7.74 3.50
N PHE A 207 6.04 -9.05 3.27
CA PHE A 207 7.31 -9.74 3.12
C PHE A 207 7.42 -10.33 1.72
N LYS A 208 8.26 -9.74 0.88
CA LYS A 208 8.62 -10.30 -0.42
C LYS A 208 9.67 -11.39 -0.26
N ASP A 209 9.81 -12.23 -1.27
CA ASP A 209 10.87 -13.23 -1.31
C ASP A 209 12.24 -12.57 -1.10
N GLY A 210 13.04 -13.11 -0.18
CA GLY A 210 14.36 -12.58 0.18
C GLY A 210 14.36 -11.48 1.26
N ASN A 211 13.21 -10.93 1.68
CA ASN A 211 13.15 -9.97 2.78
C ASN A 211 13.77 -10.56 4.06
N LYS A 212 14.58 -9.76 4.77
CA LYS A 212 15.26 -10.16 6.00
C LYS A 212 14.57 -9.60 7.24
N LEU A 213 14.00 -10.51 8.03
CA LEU A 213 13.34 -10.20 9.30
C LEU A 213 14.29 -10.48 10.47
N ASP A 214 14.57 -9.45 11.26
CA ASP A 214 15.39 -9.52 12.46
C ASP A 214 14.50 -9.31 13.70
N ILE A 215 14.54 -10.26 14.63
CA ILE A 215 13.75 -10.23 15.85
C ILE A 215 14.70 -10.25 17.03
N GLU A 216 14.63 -9.22 17.87
CA GLU A 216 15.50 -9.03 19.03
C GLU A 216 14.67 -8.84 20.29
N GLY A 217 14.51 -9.91 21.09
CA GLY A 217 13.75 -9.90 22.34
C GLY A 217 12.39 -10.61 22.29
N PRO A 218 11.42 -10.18 21.46
CA PRO A 218 10.07 -10.74 21.54
C PRO A 218 9.98 -12.10 20.85
N LYS A 219 8.97 -12.85 21.26
CA LYS A 219 8.39 -13.94 20.49
C LYS A 219 7.12 -13.41 19.83
N VAL A 220 7.00 -13.57 18.52
CA VAL A 220 5.89 -13.03 17.73
C VAL A 220 5.23 -14.13 16.89
N LYS A 221 3.97 -13.91 16.57
CA LYS A 221 3.21 -14.73 15.63
C LYS A 221 2.94 -13.90 14.37
N LEU A 222 3.36 -14.43 13.22
CA LEU A 222 3.01 -13.95 11.89
C LEU A 222 1.74 -14.68 11.45
N THR A 223 0.62 -13.98 11.33
CA THR A 223 -0.65 -14.52 10.83
C THR A 223 -0.95 -13.94 9.46
N PRO A 224 -1.28 -14.75 8.42
CA PRO A 224 -1.64 -14.23 7.11
C PRO A 224 -2.74 -13.18 7.21
N SER A 225 -2.48 -11.98 6.66
CA SER A 225 -3.47 -10.91 6.55
C SER A 225 -4.57 -11.27 5.54
N LYS A 226 -5.75 -10.68 5.73
CA LYS A 226 -6.95 -10.93 4.91
C LYS A 226 -7.18 -9.85 3.87
#